data_AF-A0A6V7KKJ1-F1
#
_entry.id   AF-A0A6V7KKJ1-F1
#
_cell.length_a   1.000
_cell.length_b   1.000
_cell.length_c   1.000
_cell.angle_alpha   90.00
_cell.angle_beta   90.00
_cell.angle_gamma   90.00
#
_symmetry.space_group_name_H-M   'P 1'
#
loop_
_entity.id
_entity.type
_entity.pdbx_description
1 polymer ?
#
loop_
_entity_poly.entity_id
_entity_poly.type
_entity_poly.pdbx_seq_one_letter_code
_entity_poly.pdbx_strand_id
1 'polypeptide(L)' 'HFTQIVWKNTTEMGIAMAKKDGACVIVACYHPRGNIVGQFTENVLKPVKPT' A
#
# COMPACT_ATOMS: atom_id res chain seq x y z
N HIS A 1 -0.70 -5.65 -4.92
CA HIS A 1 -0.98 -4.26 -4.51
C HIS A 1 -1.71 -4.18 -3.18
N PHE A 2 -2.90 -4.80 -3.00
CA PHE A 2 -3.67 -4.77 -1.73
C PHE A 2 -2.83 -4.89 -0.46
N THR A 3 -1.98 -5.91 -0.35
CA THR A 3 -1.17 -6.19 0.84
C THR A 3 -0.20 -5.06 1.21
N GLN A 4 0.27 -4.27 0.25
CA GLN A 4 1.10 -3.09 0.52
C GLN A 4 0.27 -1.93 1.10
N ILE A 5 -0.99 -1.81 0.68
CA ILE A 5 -1.90 -0.75 1.13
C ILE A 5 -2.26 -0.95 2.60
N VAL A 6 -2.45 -2.19 3.02
CA VAL A 6 -2.86 -2.53 4.40
C VAL A 6 -1.69 -2.98 5.28
N TRP A 7 -0.45 -2.78 4.83
CA TRP A 7 0.73 -3.27 5.54
C TRP A 7 0.95 -2.52 6.86
N LYS A 8 0.72 -3.19 8.00
CA LYS A 8 0.78 -2.59 9.35
C LYS A 8 2.03 -1.74 9.60
N ASN A 9 3.20 -2.22 9.18
CA ASN A 9 4.48 -1.54 9.47
C ASN A 9 4.84 -0.44 8.45
N THR A 10 4.04 -0.22 7.40
CA THR A 10 4.22 0.93 6.50
C THR A 10 3.58 2.14 7.16
N THR A 11 4.37 3.17 7.44
CA THR A 11 3.94 4.35 8.20
C THR A 11 3.85 5.61 7.35
N GLU A 12 4.47 5.61 6.18
CA GLU A 12 4.53 6.74 5.26
C GLU A 12 4.15 6.31 3.85
N MET A 13 3.44 7.20 3.15
CA MET A 13 3.08 6.99 1.76
C MET A 13 3.13 8.31 0.99
N GLY A 14 3.68 8.28 -0.22
CA GLY A 14 3.59 9.35 -1.20
C GLY A 14 2.84 8.87 -2.43
N ILE A 15 1.96 9.71 -2.98
CA ILE A 15 1.23 9.44 -4.23
C ILE A 15 1.50 10.57 -5.22
N ALA A 16 1.78 10.21 -6.47
CA ALA A 16 1.92 11.13 -7.58
C ALA A 16 1.08 10.68 -8.77
N MET A 17 0.63 11.64 -9.57
CA MET A 17 -0.16 11.40 -10.79
C MET A 17 0.43 12.20 -11.94
N ALA A 18 0.52 11.57 -13.12
CA ALA A 18 0.86 12.22 -14.38
C ALA A 18 -0.20 11.91 -15.43
N LYS A 19 -0.57 12.89 -16.26
CA LYS A 19 -1.52 12.72 -17.37
C LYS A 19 -0.90 13.21 -18.67
N LYS A 20 -1.03 12.44 -19.75
CA LYS A 20 -0.56 12.80 -21.10
C LYS A 20 -1.35 12.02 -22.15
N ASP A 21 -1.81 12.69 -23.22
CA ASP A 21 -2.45 12.07 -24.39
C ASP A 21 -3.56 11.06 -24.06
N GLY A 22 -4.45 11.42 -23.11
CA GLY A 22 -5.54 10.55 -22.64
C GLY A 22 -5.11 9.44 -21.67
N ALA A 23 -3.81 9.25 -21.44
CA ALA A 23 -3.28 8.34 -20.43
C ALA A 23 -3.14 9.03 -19.07
N CYS A 24 -3.38 8.26 -18.01
CA CYS A 24 -3.18 8.66 -16.62
C CYS A 24 -2.33 7.60 -15.92
N VAL A 25 -1.22 8.02 -15.32
CA VAL A 25 -0.32 7.15 -14.55
C VAL A 25 -0.34 7.62 -13.11
N ILE A 26 -0.56 6.69 -12.18
CA ILE A 26 -0.52 6.93 -10.74
C ILE A 26 0.59 6.06 -10.16
N VAL A 27 1.45 6.67 -9.35
CA VAL A 27 2.51 5.98 -8.60
C VAL A 27 2.27 6.20 -7.12
N ALA A 28 2.33 5.12 -6.34
CA ALA A 28 2.31 5.15 -4.89
C ALA A 28 3.61 4.54 -4.35
N CYS A 29 4.31 5.30 -3.52
CA CYS A 29 5.52 4.88 -2.82
C CYS A 29 5.19 4.70 -1.33
N TYR A 30 5.71 3.64 -0.71
CA TYR A 30 5.42 3.25 0.66
C TYR A 30 6.71 3.07 1.45
N HIS A 31 6.76 3.60 2.67
CA HIS A 31 7.93 3.47 3.56
C HIS A 31 7.52 3.20 5.02
N PRO A 32 8.18 2.26 5.72
CA PRO A 32 8.99 1.15 5.19
C PRO A 32 8.22 0.30 4.17
N ARG A 33 8.94 -0.39 3.27
CA ARG A 33 8.30 -1.21 2.24
C ARG A 33 7.56 -2.40 2.86
N GLY A 34 6.43 -2.77 2.26
CA GLY A 34 5.69 -3.97 2.60
C GLY A 34 6.03 -5.14 1.68
N ASN A 35 5.14 -6.14 1.72
CA ASN A 35 5.22 -7.38 0.92
C ASN A 35 6.54 -8.14 1.11
N ILE A 36 7.07 -8.13 2.33
CA ILE A 36 8.26 -8.91 2.68
C ILE A 36 7.82 -10.36 2.93
N VAL A 37 8.41 -11.30 2.19
CA VAL A 37 8.15 -12.73 2.37
C VAL A 37 8.46 -13.13 3.80
N GLY A 38 7.55 -13.87 4.44
CA GLY A 38 7.66 -14.28 5.83
C GLY A 38 7.12 -13.28 6.87
N GLN A 39 6.57 -12.12 6.46
CA GLN A 39 6.05 -11.10 7.38
C GLN A 39 4.55 -10.79 7.19
N PHE A 40 3.81 -11.63 6.47
CA PHE A 40 2.42 -11.34 6.10
C PHE A 40 1.47 -11.44 7.29
N THR A 41 1.66 -12.42 8.17
CA THR A 41 0.78 -12.65 9.33
C THR A 41 0.78 -11.46 10.28
N GLU A 42 1.93 -10.81 10.44
CA GLU A 42 2.14 -9.69 11.34
C GLU A 42 1.67 -8.36 10.74
N ASN A 43 1.59 -8.28 9.41
CA ASN A 43 1.35 -7.02 8.69
C ASN A 43 0.04 -6.94 7.93
N VAL A 44 -0.61 -8.06 7.59
CA VAL A 44 -1.90 -8.08 6.90
C VAL A 44 -2.97 -8.55 7.87
N LEU A 45 -3.52 -7.61 8.62
CA LEU A 45 -4.47 -7.90 9.69
C LEU A 45 -5.87 -8.20 9.14
N LYS A 46 -6.65 -8.96 9.90
CA LYS A 46 -8.06 -9.21 9.57
C LYS A 46 -8.85 -7.90 9.64
N PRO A 47 -9.84 -7.69 8.76
CA PRO A 47 -10.72 -6.54 8.84
C PRO A 47 -11.42 -6.47 10.20
N VAL A 48 -11.48 -5.25 10.77
CA VAL A 48 -12.26 -5.01 11.98
C VAL A 48 -13.73 -4.98 11.60
N LYS A 49 -14.59 -5.69 12.35
CA LYS A 49 -16.04 -5.61 12.14
C LYS A 49 -16.51 -4.21 12.50
N PRO A 50 -17.34 -3.55 11.67
CA PRO A 50 -17.98 -2.30 12.08
C PRO A 50 -18.87 -2.57 13.29
N THR A 51 -18.67 -1.82 14.37
CA THR A 51 -19.59 -1.72 15.52
C THR A 51 -20.84 -0.92 15.15
#